data_AF-A0A160VGZ5-F1
#
_entry.id   AF-A0A160VGZ5-F1
#
_cell.length_a   1.000
_cell.length_b   1.000
_cell.length_c   1.000
_cell.angle_alpha   90.00
_cell.angle_beta   90.00
_cell.angle_gamma   90.00
#
_symmetry.space_group_name_H-M   'P 1'
#
loop_
_entity.id
_entity.type
_entity.pdbx_description
1 polymer ?
#
loop_
_entity_poly.entity_id
_entity_poly.type
_entity_poly.pdbx_seq_one_letter_code
_entity_poly.pdbx_strand_id
1 'polypeptide(L)' 'MAMLDYASKLTIYPKDMIREDVERLREMGYSDRGILDINQIVSYFAYVNRIADGLGVELEDFWNKNG' A
#
# COMPACT_ATOMS: atom_id res chain seq x y z
N MET A 1 -7.67 -5.16 -11.88
CA MET A 1 -7.56 -4.08 -10.85
C MET A 1 -7.32 -4.61 -9.44
N ALA A 2 -7.46 -5.92 -9.15
CA ALA A 2 -7.44 -6.42 -7.75
C ALA A 2 -6.18 -6.07 -6.93
N MET A 3 -4.99 -5.96 -7.54
CA MET A 3 -3.80 -5.49 -6.82
C MET A 3 -3.95 -4.05 -6.30
N LEU A 4 -4.51 -3.15 -7.12
CA LEU A 4 -4.73 -1.75 -6.74
C LEU A 4 -5.91 -1.63 -5.76
N ASP A 5 -6.95 -2.44 -5.95
CA ASP A 5 -8.09 -2.49 -5.02
C ASP A 5 -7.65 -2.99 -3.63
N TYR A 6 -6.80 -4.04 -3.60
CA TYR A 6 -6.17 -4.54 -2.38
C TYR A 6 -5.31 -3.46 -1.72
N ALA A 7 -4.45 -2.79 -2.49
CA ALA A 7 -3.60 -1.71 -1.98
C ALA A 7 -4.43 -0.57 -1.38
N SER A 8 -5.45 -0.11 -2.11
CA SER A 8 -6.36 0.96 -1.66
C SER A 8 -7.09 0.57 -0.37
N LYS A 9 -7.66 -0.64 -0.31
CA LYS A 9 -8.36 -1.13 0.88
C LYS A 9 -7.40 -1.25 2.07
N LEU A 10 -6.21 -1.80 1.88
CA LEU A 10 -5.21 -1.96 2.95
C LEU A 10 -4.71 -0.60 3.48
N THR A 11 -4.62 0.42 2.62
CA THR A 11 -4.23 1.77 3.05
C THR A 11 -5.34 2.48 3.83
N ILE A 12 -6.59 2.45 3.36
CA ILE A 12 -7.70 3.26 3.88
C ILE A 12 -8.48 2.54 5.00
N TYR A 13 -8.69 1.23 4.83
CA TYR A 13 -9.52 0.39 5.71
C TYR A 13 -8.78 -0.87 6.19
N PRO A 14 -7.57 -0.76 6.78
CA PRO A 14 -6.78 -1.93 7.16
C PRO A 14 -7.49 -2.87 8.15
N LYS A 15 -8.37 -2.34 9.00
CA LYS A 15 -9.17 -3.11 9.96
C LYS A 15 -10.27 -3.98 9.31
N ASP A 16 -10.65 -3.66 8.07
CA ASP A 16 -11.72 -4.34 7.33
C ASP A 16 -11.15 -5.37 6.34
N MET A 17 -9.84 -5.64 6.39
CA MET A 17 -9.19 -6.66 5.58
C MET A 17 -9.68 -8.06 5.96
N ILE A 18 -10.06 -8.83 4.95
CA ILE A 18 -10.58 -10.19 5.08
C ILE A 18 -9.81 -11.15 4.17
N ARG A 19 -10.02 -12.45 4.37
CA ARG A 19 -9.31 -13.50 3.63
C ARG A 19 -9.58 -13.44 2.12
N GLU A 20 -10.78 -13.07 1.75
CA GLU A 20 -11.27 -12.95 0.37
C GLU A 20 -10.52 -11.85 -0.41
N ASP A 21 -9.93 -10.86 0.27
CA ASP A 21 -9.08 -9.87 -0.40
C ASP A 21 -7.77 -10.49 -0.89
N VAL A 22 -7.23 -11.44 -0.12
CA VAL A 22 -6.02 -12.20 -0.48
C VAL A 22 -6.32 -13.27 -1.50
N GLU A 23 -7.46 -13.96 -1.37
CA GLU A 23 -7.89 -14.99 -2.32
C GLU A 23 -8.11 -14.42 -3.73
N ARG A 24 -8.68 -13.22 -3.84
CA ARG A 24 -8.79 -12.52 -5.14
C ARG A 24 -7.45 -12.25 -5.81
N LEU A 25 -6.38 -12.03 -5.05
CA LEU A 25 -5.03 -11.93 -5.61
C LEU A 25 -4.52 -13.29 -6.09
N ARG A 26 -4.78 -14.37 -5.34
CA ARG A 26 -4.43 -15.73 -5.76
C ARG A 26 -5.14 -16.12 -7.06
N GLU A 27 -6.42 -15.80 -7.19
CA GLU A 27 -7.23 -16.05 -8.39
C GLU A 27 -6.68 -15.34 -9.63
N MET A 28 -6.02 -14.19 -9.46
CA MET A 28 -5.31 -13.48 -10.52
C MET A 28 -3.94 -14.07 -10.87
N GLY A 29 -3.52 -15.15 -10.20
CA GLY A 29 -2.24 -15.83 -10.44
C GLY A 29 -1.06 -15.30 -9.65
N TYR A 30 -1.27 -14.42 -8.66
CA TYR A 30 -0.19 -14.02 -7.75
C TYR A 30 0.19 -15.18 -6.83
N SER A 31 1.49 -15.42 -6.69
CA SER A 31 2.01 -16.37 -5.70
C SER A 31 1.91 -15.81 -4.29
N ASP A 32 1.95 -16.69 -3.28
CA ASP A 32 1.94 -16.28 -1.87
C ASP A 32 3.06 -15.29 -1.54
N ARG A 33 4.23 -15.49 -2.16
CA ARG A 33 5.35 -14.55 -2.05
C ARG A 33 5.01 -13.20 -2.70
N GLY A 34 4.44 -13.18 -3.90
CA GLY A 34 4.05 -11.93 -4.55
C GLY A 34 2.97 -11.16 -3.77
N ILE A 35 2.03 -11.87 -3.15
CA ILE A 35 1.02 -11.28 -2.27
C ILE A 35 1.67 -10.67 -1.03
N LEU A 36 2.62 -11.38 -0.42
CA LEU A 36 3.40 -10.85 0.71
C LEU A 36 4.17 -9.58 0.32
N ASP A 37 4.82 -9.59 -0.85
CA ASP A 37 5.57 -8.44 -1.36
C ASP A 37 4.63 -7.22 -1.56
N ILE A 38 3.45 -7.42 -2.15
CA ILE A 38 2.41 -6.38 -2.29
C ILE A 38 2.02 -5.82 -0.92
N ASN A 39 1.69 -6.69 0.04
CA ASN A 39 1.28 -6.29 1.38
C ASN A 39 2.36 -5.47 2.10
N GLN A 40 3.61 -5.92 2.03
CA GLN A 40 4.75 -5.26 2.67
C GLN A 40 5.01 -3.87 2.07
N ILE A 41 5.01 -3.75 0.74
CA ILE A 41 5.22 -2.47 0.06
C ILE A 41 4.11 -1.49 0.44
N VAL A 42 2.84 -1.89 0.32
CA VAL A 42 1.70 -1.02 0.65
C VAL A 42 1.74 -0.58 2.11
N SER A 43 2.01 -1.51 3.02
CA SER A 43 2.08 -1.21 4.46
C SER A 43 3.25 -0.29 4.81
N TYR A 44 4.39 -0.46 4.16
CA TYR A 44 5.56 0.40 4.36
C TYR A 44 5.27 1.84 3.95
N PHE A 45 4.70 2.07 2.78
CA PHE A 45 4.30 3.42 2.36
C PHE A 45 3.24 4.02 3.28
N ALA A 46 2.25 3.23 3.71
CA ALA A 46 1.25 3.70 4.65
C ALA A 46 1.84 4.07 6.02
N TYR A 47 2.93 3.43 6.45
CA TYR A 47 3.69 3.79 7.66
C TYR A 47 4.48 5.09 7.46
N VAL A 48 5.25 5.19 6.38
CA VAL A 48 6.05 6.38 6.07
C VAL A 48 5.16 7.62 5.93
N ASN A 49 4.05 7.50 5.20
CA ASN A 49 3.09 8.61 5.03
C ASN A 49 2.54 9.07 6.38
N ARG A 50 2.18 8.14 7.28
CA ARG A 50 1.69 8.51 8.62
C ARG A 50 2.76 9.18 9.49
N ILE A 51 4.04 8.84 9.32
CA ILE A 51 5.12 9.56 10.00
C ILE A 51 5.25 10.96 9.45
N ALA A 52 5.30 11.12 8.12
CA ALA A 52 5.43 12.42 7.49
C ALA A 52 4.26 13.34 7.85
N ASP A 53 3.02 12.85 7.67
CA ASP A 53 1.79 13.57 7.98
C ASP A 53 1.67 13.87 9.48
N GLY A 54 2.03 12.91 10.35
CA GLY A 54 1.92 13.04 11.80
C GLY A 54 2.95 14.01 12.41
N LEU A 55 4.09 14.19 11.77
CA LEU A 55 5.15 15.11 12.21
C LEU A 55 5.16 16.43 11.43
N GLY A 56 4.33 16.58 10.39
CA GLY A 56 4.31 17.76 9.53
C GLY A 56 5.56 17.90 8.67
N VAL A 57 6.17 16.78 8.25
CA VAL A 57 7.35 16.79 7.37
C VAL A 57 6.90 17.17 5.96
N GLU A 58 7.38 18.31 5.47
CA GLU A 58 7.22 18.69 4.06
C GLU A 58 8.20 17.90 3.18
N LEU A 59 7.76 17.51 1.98
CA LEU A 59 8.65 16.89 0.99
C LEU A 59 9.75 17.88 0.63
N GLU A 60 11.01 17.42 0.63
CA GLU A 60 12.14 18.27 0.27
C GLU A 60 11.98 18.87 -1.15
N ASP A 61 12.41 20.13 -1.31
CA ASP A 61 12.37 20.92 -2.55
C ASP A 61 13.06 20.27 -3.76
N PHE A 62 13.81 19.18 -3.57
CA PHE A 62 14.42 18.40 -4.64
C PHE A 62 13.39 17.87 -5.65
N TRP A 63 12.17 17.55 -5.21
CA TRP A 63 11.09 17.08 -6.09
C TRP A 63 10.41 18.22 -6.88
N ASN A 64 10.59 19.48 -6.47
CA ASN A 64 10.03 20.66 -7.15
C ASN A 64 10.92 21.19 -8.28
N LYS A 65 12.14 20.66 -8.46
CA LYS A 65 13.12 21.21 -9.42
C LYS A 65 13.11 20.63 -10.83
N ASN A 66 12.18 19.76 -11.19
CA ASN A 66 12.03 19.26 -12.58
C ASN A 66 10.55 19.14 -12.99
N GLY A 67 9.77 20.20 -12.79
CA GLY A 67 8.45 20.40 -13.42
C GLY A 67 8.55 21.43 -14.54
#